data_AF-W7KZG1-F1
#
_entry.id   AF-W7KZG1-F1
#
_cell.length_a   1.000
_cell.length_b   1.000
_cell.length_c   1.000
_cell.angle_alpha   90.00
_cell.angle_beta   90.00
_cell.angle_gamma   90.00
#
_symmetry.space_group_name_H-M   'P 1'
#
loop_
_entity.id
_entity.type
_entity.pdbx_description
1 polymer ?
#
loop_
_entity_poly.entity_id
_entity_poly.type
_entity_poly.pdbx_seq_one_letter_code
_entity_poly.pdbx_strand_id
1 'polypeptide(L)' 'MNFQDRVNKFSDELVKVQSSPMKMSYKIRKMNDEKVCSLCANHEKNSGDVLEAVIGVNHPPFHEGCRCIATYSIEGIR' A
#
# COMPACT_ATOMS: atom_id res chain seq x y z
N MET A 1 -7.46 -9.65 -11.89
CA MET A 1 -8.10 -8.96 -10.74
C MET A 1 -8.34 -7.53 -11.15
N ASN A 2 -9.60 -7.09 -11.13
CA ASN A 2 -9.98 -5.73 -11.55
C ASN A 2 -9.59 -4.70 -10.47
N PHE A 3 -9.82 -3.41 -10.73
CA PHE A 3 -9.47 -2.34 -9.78
C PHE A 3 -10.25 -2.46 -8.46
N GLN A 4 -11.55 -2.72 -8.52
CA GLN A 4 -12.42 -2.82 -7.34
C GLN A 4 -12.02 -4.00 -6.44
N ASP A 5 -11.73 -5.15 -7.02
CA ASP A 5 -11.25 -6.33 -6.29
C ASP A 5 -9.98 -6.01 -5.49
N ARG A 6 -9.09 -5.18 -6.06
CA ARG A 6 -7.86 -4.77 -5.40
C ARG A 6 -8.11 -3.80 -4.27
N VAL A 7 -8.99 -2.81 -4.48
CA VAL A 7 -9.41 -1.89 -3.41
C VAL A 7 -9.94 -2.70 -2.23
N ASN A 8 -10.84 -3.66 -2.49
CA ASN A 8 -11.41 -4.51 -1.45
C ASN A 8 -10.32 -5.31 -0.73
N LYS A 9 -9.44 -5.99 -1.49
CA LYS A 9 -8.35 -6.78 -0.91
C LYS A 9 -7.43 -5.95 -0.02
N PHE A 10 -6.98 -4.78 -0.50
CA PHE A 10 -6.11 -3.91 0.28
C PHE A 10 -6.83 -3.31 1.49
N SER A 11 -8.13 -3.04 1.37
CA SER A 11 -8.94 -2.57 2.50
C SER A 11 -9.03 -3.63 3.59
N ASP A 12 -9.31 -4.88 3.22
CA ASP A 12 -9.36 -6.00 4.17
C ASP A 12 -8.01 -6.25 4.85
N GLU A 13 -6.92 -6.14 4.09
CA GLU A 13 -5.57 -6.23 4.66
C GLU A 13 -5.31 -5.07 5.62
N LEU A 14 -5.56 -3.83 5.22
CA LEU A 14 -5.35 -2.65 6.07
C LEU A 14 -6.14 -2.73 7.37
N VAL A 15 -7.42 -3.10 7.33
CA VAL A 15 -8.25 -3.27 8.53
C VAL A 15 -7.64 -4.30 9.48
N LYS A 16 -7.16 -5.43 8.95
CA LYS A 16 -6.48 -6.44 9.77
C LYS A 16 -5.21 -5.90 10.40
N VAL A 17 -4.40 -5.14 9.65
CA VAL A 17 -3.12 -4.61 10.15
C VAL A 17 -3.35 -3.50 11.18
N GLN A 18 -4.32 -2.62 10.95
CA GLN A 18 -4.69 -1.53 11.86
C GLN A 18 -5.32 -2.03 13.17
N SER A 19 -5.98 -3.19 13.14
CA SER A 19 -6.53 -3.83 14.34
C SER A 19 -5.49 -4.62 15.15
N SER A 20 -4.24 -4.68 14.68
CA SER A 20 -3.16 -5.37 15.39
C SER A 20 -2.76 -4.61 16.66
N PRO A 21 -2.50 -5.30 17.79
CA PRO A 21 -1.95 -4.66 18.98
C PRO A 21 -0.49 -4.24 18.80
N MET A 22 0.17 -4.66 17.72
CA MET A 22 1.56 -4.31 17.42
C MET A 22 1.61 -3.09 16.51
N LYS A 23 2.57 -2.19 16.76
CA LYS A 23 2.83 -1.06 15.87
C LYS A 23 3.35 -1.58 14.53
N MET A 24 2.76 -1.11 13.43
CA MET A 24 3.11 -1.57 12.08
C MET A 24 3.27 -0.38 11.14
N SER A 25 4.20 -0.51 10.20
CA SER A 25 4.37 0.42 9.10
C SER A 25 4.16 -0.29 7.78
N TYR A 26 3.84 0.48 6.75
CA TYR A 26 3.83 -0.01 5.37
C TYR A 26 4.89 0.71 4.55
N LYS A 27 5.37 0.02 3.52
CA LYS A 27 6.23 0.59 2.49
C LYS A 27 5.62 0.31 1.13
N ILE A 28 5.49 1.37 0.33
CA ILE A 28 5.02 1.26 -1.04
C ILE A 28 6.19 0.85 -1.93
N ARG A 29 5.95 -0.09 -2.82
CA ARG A 29 6.88 -0.45 -3.89
C ARG A 29 6.19 -0.38 -5.23
N LYS A 30 6.90 0.18 -6.22
CA LYS A 30 6.51 0.07 -7.62
C LYS A 30 6.96 -1.28 -8.16
N MET A 31 6.28 -1.76 -9.20
CA MET A 31 6.85 -2.80 -10.05
C MET A 31 7.97 -2.17 -10.88
N ASN A 32 9.10 -2.84 -11.07
CA ASN A 32 10.18 -2.32 -11.92
C ASN A 32 10.00 -2.81 -13.36
N ASP A 33 8.83 -2.53 -13.94
CA ASP A 33 8.50 -2.89 -15.31
C ASP A 33 8.00 -1.68 -16.12
N GLU A 34 8.08 -1.78 -17.44
CA GLU A 34 7.73 -0.71 -18.39
C GLU A 34 6.26 -0.29 -18.34
N LYS A 35 5.41 -1.06 -17.67
CA LYS A 35 3.96 -0.78 -17.55
C LYS A 35 3.65 0.03 -16.29
N VAL A 36 4.65 0.45 -15.53
CA VAL A 36 4.46 1.37 -14.41
C VAL A 36 4.26 2.78 -14.93
N CYS A 37 3.08 3.35 -14.65
CA CYS A 37 2.77 4.72 -15.03
C CYS A 37 3.65 5.73 -14.29
N SER A 38 3.75 6.94 -14.84
CA SER A 38 4.50 8.05 -14.25
C SER A 38 4.06 8.40 -12.82
N LEU A 39 2.77 8.25 -12.49
CA LEU A 39 2.25 8.45 -11.13
C LEU A 39 2.86 7.43 -10.16
N CYS A 40 2.78 6.14 -10.52
CA CYS A 40 3.36 5.05 -9.74
C CYS A 40 4.90 5.13 -9.64
N ALA A 41 5.58 5.69 -10.64
CA ALA A 41 7.02 5.91 -10.62
C ALA A 41 7.46 6.91 -9.54
N ASN A 42 6.60 7.88 -9.19
CA ASN A 42 6.90 8.93 -8.21
C ASN A 42 6.61 8.53 -6.75
N HIS A 43 5.92 7.41 -6.51
CA HIS A 43 5.55 6.95 -5.16
C HIS A 43 6.65 6.19 -4.42
N GLU A 44 7.87 6.12 -4.97
CA GLU A 44 8.97 5.24 -4.51
C GLU A 44 9.51 5.57 -3.10
N LYS A 45 9.06 6.67 -2.47
CA LYS A 45 9.53 7.12 -1.15
C LYS A 45 8.46 7.11 -0.05
N ASN A 46 7.25 6.62 -0.32
CA ASN A 46 6.17 6.69 0.66
C ASN A 46 6.14 5.41 1.52
N SER A 47 6.69 5.52 2.72
CA SER A 47 6.41 4.62 3.85
C SER A 47 5.65 5.41 4.92
N GLY A 48 4.76 4.75 5.64
CA GLY A 48 3.94 5.41 6.66
C GLY A 48 3.46 4.43 7.73
N ASP A 49 2.84 4.98 8.76
CA ASP A 49 2.14 4.21 9.78
C ASP A 49 0.85 3.62 9.17
N VAL A 50 0.56 2.35 9.43
CA VAL A 50 -0.66 1.72 8.93
C VAL A 50 -1.93 2.38 9.47
N LEU A 51 -1.87 3.01 10.65
CA LEU A 51 -3.00 3.72 11.26
C LEU A 51 -3.39 4.98 10.50
N GLU A 52 -2.45 5.57 9.76
CA GLU A 52 -2.68 6.75 8.92
C GLU A 52 -2.93 6.39 7.44
N ALA A 53 -2.96 5.09 7.12
CA ALA A 53 -3.13 4.62 5.75
C ALA A 53 -4.57 4.81 5.26
N VAL A 54 -4.71 5.48 4.12
CA VAL A 54 -5.95 5.71 3.39
C VAL A 54 -5.74 5.29 1.94
N ILE A 55 -6.51 4.29 1.50
CA ILE A 55 -6.46 3.78 0.12
C ILE A 55 -6.79 4.90 -0.86
N GLY A 56 -6.01 4.99 -1.94
CA GLY A 56 -6.21 5.99 -2.98
C GLY A 56 -5.52 7.32 -2.69
N VAL A 57 -5.15 7.59 -1.42
CA VAL A 57 -4.56 8.86 -0.99
C VAL A 57 -3.06 8.70 -0.72
N ASN A 58 -2.71 7.90 0.29
CA ASN A 58 -1.32 7.63 0.67
C ASN A 58 -0.98 6.13 0.68
N HIS A 59 -1.98 5.27 0.44
CA HIS A 59 -1.81 3.81 0.35
C HIS A 59 -2.37 3.28 -0.98
N PRO A 60 -1.70 2.32 -1.65
CA PRO A 60 -2.21 1.75 -2.89
C PRO A 60 -3.50 0.93 -2.69
N PRO A 61 -4.29 0.75 -3.77
CA PRO A 61 -4.08 1.28 -5.12
C PRO A 61 -4.49 2.76 -5.23
N PHE A 62 -3.74 3.55 -5.98
CA PHE A 62 -3.96 5.01 -6.10
C PHE A 62 -5.00 5.41 -7.15
N HIS A 63 -5.11 4.64 -8.22
CA HIS A 63 -5.98 4.92 -9.36
C HIS A 63 -6.24 3.62 -10.14
N GLU A 64 -7.15 3.66 -11.10
CA GLU A 64 -7.39 2.55 -12.00
C GLU A 64 -6.12 2.20 -12.79
N GLY A 65 -5.70 0.94 -12.76
CA GLY A 65 -4.44 0.49 -13.36
C GLY A 65 -3.18 0.72 -12.50
N CYS A 66 -3.29 1.27 -11.28
CA CYS A 66 -2.15 1.43 -10.37
C CYS A 66 -1.48 0.08 -10.08
N ARG A 67 -0.19 -0.08 -10.35
CA ARG A 67 0.53 -1.35 -10.12
C ARG A 67 1.40 -1.37 -8.87
N CYS A 68 1.30 -0.35 -8.02
CA CYS A 68 1.98 -0.32 -6.73
C CYS A 68 1.51 -1.47 -5.81
N ILE A 69 2.45 -1.95 -5.01
CA ILE A 69 2.22 -2.91 -3.92
C ILE A 69 2.58 -2.23 -2.59
N ALA A 70 1.95 -2.68 -1.51
CA ALA A 70 2.33 -2.32 -0.15
C ALA A 70 2.88 -3.55 0.57
N THR A 71 4.01 -3.38 1.26
CA THR A 71 4.56 -4.39 2.15
C THR A 71 4.48 -3.87 3.58
N TYR A 72 3.86 -4.64 4.46
CA TYR A 72 3.71 -4.30 5.88
C TYR A 72 4.86 -4.87 6.71
N SER A 73 5.24 -4.18 7.77
CA SER A 73 6.30 -4.59 8.68
C SER A 73 5.94 -4.19 10.10
N ILE A 74 6.24 -5.05 11.06
CA ILE A 74 6.06 -4.75 12.48
C ILE A 74 7.23 -3.86 12.93
N GLU A 75 6.93 -2.74 13.57
CA GLU A 75 7.95 -1.90 14.17
C GLU A 75 8.41 -2.51 15.50
N GLY A 76 9.73 -2.65 15.68
CA GLY A 76 10.32 -3.10 16.95
C GLY A 76 10.74 -4.57 17.01
N ILE A 77 10.53 -5.36 15.97
CA ILE A 77 11.21 -6.67 15.83
C ILE A 77 12.55 -6.41 15.12
N ARG A 78 13.63 -6.36 15.89
CA ARG A 78 15.03 -6.36 15.42
C ARG A 78 15.63 -7.74 15.60
#